data_AF-W4VHL4-F1
#
_entry.id   AF-W4VHL4-F1
#
_cell.length_a   1.000
_cell.length_b   1.000
_cell.length_c   1.000
_cell.angle_alpha   90.00
_cell.angle_beta   90.00
_cell.angle_gamma   90.00
#
_symmetry.space_group_name_H-M   'P 1'
#
loop_
_entity.id
_entity.type
_entity.pdbx_description
1 polymer ?
#
loop_
_entity_poly.entity_id
_entity_poly.type
_entity_poly.pdbx_seq_one_letter_code
_entity_poly.pdbx_strand_id
1 'polypeptide(L)' 'MTNLLLGKNILVTREATQALPLIHLLEDEGATCYHVPLLCFEAIFDEENRRQLLQLDQQADWLFFTSAKAVLFLINM' A
#
# COMPACT_ATOMS: atom_id res chain seq x y z
N MET A 1 6.55 -10.38 -28.83
CA MET A 1 6.86 -10.01 -27.44
C MET A 1 7.31 -11.26 -26.73
N THR A 2 8.43 -11.23 -26.02
CA THR A 2 8.95 -12.34 -25.22
C THR A 2 8.34 -12.27 -23.82
N ASN A 3 7.60 -13.28 -23.40
CA ASN A 3 7.08 -13.40 -22.03
C ASN A 3 8.23 -13.70 -21.08
N LEU A 4 8.77 -12.65 -20.43
CA LEU A 4 9.98 -12.75 -19.62
C LEU A 4 9.80 -13.61 -18.37
N LEU A 5 8.56 -13.78 -17.91
CA LEU A 5 8.21 -14.52 -16.71
C LEU A 5 7.55 -15.87 -16.99
N LEU A 6 7.55 -16.33 -18.25
CA LEU A 6 6.94 -17.61 -18.62
C LEU A 6 7.46 -18.77 -17.75
N GLY A 7 6.52 -19.44 -17.07
CA GLY A 7 6.81 -20.59 -16.21
C GLY A 7 7.41 -20.23 -14.84
N LYS A 8 7.49 -18.95 -14.48
CA LYS A 8 7.90 -18.50 -13.15
C LYS A 8 6.71 -18.55 -12.19
N ASN A 9 6.93 -19.14 -11.02
CA ASN A 9 6.00 -19.13 -9.90
C ASN A 9 6.41 -18.00 -8.95
N ILE A 10 5.54 -17.02 -8.72
CA ILE A 10 5.84 -15.82 -7.93
C ILE A 10 4.89 -15.75 -6.73
N LEU A 11 5.46 -15.64 -5.53
CA LEU A 11 4.70 -15.39 -4.30
C LEU A 11 4.56 -13.87 -4.10
N VAL A 12 3.33 -13.38 -4.05
CA VAL A 12 3.02 -11.96 -3.83
C VAL A 12 2.48 -11.79 -2.41
N THR A 13 3.24 -11.09 -1.55
CA THR A 13 2.93 -10.93 -0.12
C THR A 13 2.33 -9.56 0.25
N ARG A 14 2.13 -8.70 -0.73
CA ARG A 14 1.62 -7.33 -0.56
C ARG A 14 0.15 -7.35 -0.11
N GLU A 15 -0.32 -6.23 0.47
CA GLU A 15 -1.71 -6.07 0.89
C GLU A 15 -2.70 -6.40 -0.24
N ALA A 16 -3.82 -7.02 0.15
CA ALA A 16 -4.74 -7.72 -0.74
C ALA A 16 -5.20 -6.90 -1.96
N THR A 17 -5.64 -5.67 -1.75
CA THR A 17 -6.16 -4.82 -2.83
C THR A 17 -5.04 -4.18 -3.65
N GLN A 18 -3.95 -3.78 -3.01
CA GLN A 18 -2.82 -3.14 -3.68
C GLN A 18 -1.92 -4.10 -4.46
N ALA A 19 -2.01 -5.40 -4.19
CA ALA A 19 -1.28 -6.43 -4.92
C ALA A 19 -1.85 -6.65 -6.33
N LEU A 20 -3.14 -6.41 -6.56
CA LEU A 20 -3.83 -6.81 -7.80
C LEU A 20 -3.23 -6.21 -9.08
N PRO A 21 -2.90 -4.90 -9.14
CA PRO A 21 -2.29 -4.34 -10.35
C PRO A 21 -0.93 -4.96 -10.66
N LEU A 22 -0.15 -5.28 -9.62
CA LEU A 22 1.15 -5.95 -9.81
C LEU A 22 0.95 -7.39 -10.28
N ILE A 23 0.02 -8.14 -9.69
CA ILE A 23 -0.30 -9.51 -10.10
C ILE A 23 -0.67 -9.55 -11.58
N HIS A 24 -1.55 -8.64 -12.03
CA HIS A 24 -1.95 -8.59 -13.44
C HIS A 24 -0.76 -8.37 -14.37
N LEU A 25 0.12 -7.41 -14.04
CA LEU A 25 1.34 -7.17 -14.84
C LEU A 25 2.30 -8.37 -14.87
N LEU A 26 2.39 -9.14 -13.77
CA LEU A 26 3.23 -10.33 -13.71
C LEU A 26 2.63 -11.48 -14.55
N GLU A 27 1.31 -11.66 -14.49
CA GLU A 27 0.58 -12.69 -15.25
C GLU A 27 0.59 -12.38 -16.75
N ASP A 28 0.48 -11.11 -17.14
CA ASP A 28 0.61 -10.65 -18.54
C ASP A 28 1.98 -10.99 -19.13
N GLU A 29 3.04 -11.03 -18.30
CA GLU A 29 4.39 -11.46 -18.67
C GLU A 29 4.61 -12.99 -18.58
N GLY A 30 3.55 -13.76 -18.29
CA GLY A 30 3.52 -15.22 -18.29
C GLY A 30 3.84 -15.89 -16.94
N ALA A 31 3.87 -15.14 -15.83
CA ALA A 31 4.05 -15.71 -14.50
C ALA A 31 2.77 -16.40 -13.99
N THR A 32 2.94 -17.37 -13.09
CA THR A 32 1.88 -17.87 -12.21
C THR A 32 2.03 -17.19 -10.85
N CYS A 33 1.06 -16.38 -10.43
CA CYS A 33 1.09 -15.67 -9.16
C CYS A 33 0.36 -16.42 -8.05
N TYR A 34 1.00 -16.54 -6.88
CA TYR A 34 0.39 -16.99 -5.63
C TYR A 34 0.19 -15.79 -4.73
N HIS A 35 -1.05 -15.38 -4.53
CA HIS A 35 -1.37 -14.22 -3.71
C HIS A 35 -1.55 -14.64 -2.24
N VAL A 36 -0.68 -14.16 -1.37
CA VAL A 36 -0.73 -14.42 0.08
C VAL A 36 -0.59 -13.09 0.81
N PRO A 37 -1.68 -12.34 1.04
CA PRO A 37 -1.61 -11.03 1.68
C PRO A 37 -1.10 -11.15 3.11
N LEU A 38 0.15 -10.76 3.37
CA LEU A 38 0.76 -10.80 4.71
C LEU A 38 0.72 -9.45 5.43
N LEU A 39 0.22 -8.41 4.75
CA LEU A 39 0.09 -7.07 5.29
C LEU A 39 -1.38 -6.65 5.31
N CYS A 40 -1.85 -6.24 6.48
CA CYS A 40 -3.07 -5.47 6.66
C CYS A 40 -2.70 -4.11 7.26
N PHE A 41 -3.33 -3.05 6.79
CA PHE A 41 -3.10 -1.70 7.31
C PHE A 41 -4.37 -1.19 7.96
N GLU A 42 -4.24 -0.74 9.21
CA GLU A 42 -5.31 -0.11 9.98
C GLU A 42 -4.80 1.23 10.49
N ALA A 43 -5.67 2.24 10.47
CA ALA A 43 -5.35 3.54 11.04
C ALA A 43 -5.57 3.51 12.55
N ILE A 44 -4.66 4.16 13.29
CA ILE A 44 -4.76 4.30 14.74
C ILE A 44 -5.26 5.72 15.05
N PHE A 45 -6.56 5.81 15.31
CA PHE A 45 -7.21 7.07 15.68
C PHE A 45 -7.45 7.11 17.18
N ASP A 46 -6.43 7.54 17.93
CA ASP A 46 -6.57 7.87 19.34
C ASP A 46 -6.62 9.39 19.55
N GLU A 47 -6.97 9.79 20.78
CA GLU A 47 -7.10 11.20 21.17
C GLU A 47 -5.78 11.98 21.00
N GLU A 48 -4.64 11.32 21.22
CA GLU A 48 -3.33 11.94 21.11
C GLU A 48 -2.98 12.25 19.65
N ASN A 49 -3.12 11.24 18.77
CA ASN A 49 -2.91 11.40 17.33
C ASN A 49 -3.85 12.44 16.75
N ARG A 50 -5.13 12.45 17.18
CA ARG A 50 -6.09 13.49 16.74
C ARG A 50 -5.65 14.88 17.18
N ARG A 51 -5.22 15.05 18.44
CA ARG A 51 -4.75 16.34 18.94
C ARG A 51 -3.52 16.83 18.17
N GLN A 52 -2.55 15.95 17.92
CA GLN A 52 -1.36 16.28 17.14
C GLN A 52 -1.73 16.69 15.72
N LEU A 53 -2.62 15.94 15.07
CA LEU A 53 -3.10 16.25 13.72
C LEU A 53 -3.74 17.63 13.62
N LEU A 54 -4.58 17.98 14.59
CA LEU A 54 -5.28 19.28 14.67
C LEU A 54 -4.35 20.47 14.95
N GLN A 55 -3.11 20.22 15.37
CA GLN A 55 -2.12 21.25 15.69
C GLN A 55 -0.98 21.30 14.65
N LEU A 56 -1.05 20.51 13.57
CA LEU A 56 0.00 20.43 12.56
C LEU A 56 0.32 21.78 11.94
N ASP A 57 -0.69 22.60 11.68
CA ASP A 57 -0.53 23.95 11.11
C ASP A 57 0.24 24.91 12.02
N GLN A 58 0.23 24.66 13.33
CA GLN A 58 0.98 25.43 14.33
C GLN A 58 2.36 24.85 14.64
N GLN A 59 2.59 23.57 14.33
CA GLN A 59 3.77 22.81 14.76
C GLN A 59 4.74 22.48 13.63
N ALA A 60 4.30 22.49 12.37
CA ALA A 60 5.12 22.07 11.25
C ALA A 60 4.83 22.88 9.98
N ASP A 61 5.89 23.32 9.29
CA ASP A 61 5.79 23.94 7.97
C ASP A 61 5.62 22.91 6.84
N TRP A 62 5.99 21.64 7.09
CA TRP A 62 6.00 20.57 6.10
C TRP A 62 5.42 19.28 6.65
N LEU A 63 4.62 18.60 5.83
CA LEU A 63 4.07 17.29 6.12
C LEU A 63 4.55 16.28 5.06
N PHE A 64 5.21 15.21 5.51
CA PHE A 64 5.72 14.16 4.63
C PHE A 64 4.92 12.87 4.79
N PHE A 65 4.58 12.24 3.67
CA PHE A 65 3.93 10.93 3.64
C PHE A 65 4.88 9.89 3.07
N THR A 66 5.03 8.77 3.77
CA THR A 66 5.88 7.65 3.36
C THR A 66 5.13 6.55 2.63
N SER A 67 3.79 6.64 2.57
CA SER A 67 2.95 5.69 1.85
C SER A 67 1.65 6.30 1.35
N ALA A 68 1.12 5.75 0.26
CA ALA A 68 -0.21 6.10 -0.23
C ALA A 68 -1.32 5.76 0.79
N LYS A 69 -1.17 4.68 1.59
CA LYS A 69 -2.12 4.33 2.66
C LYS A 69 -2.25 5.46 3.69
N ALA A 70 -1.14 6.08 4.09
CA ALA A 70 -1.15 7.17 5.07
C ALA A 70 -1.93 8.40 4.55
N VAL A 71 -1.76 8.76 3.28
CA VAL A 71 -2.53 9.83 2.63
C VAL A 71 -4.03 9.51 2.63
N LEU A 72 -4.40 8.28 2.26
CA LEU A 72 -5.80 7.83 2.25
C LEU A 72 -6.42 7.87 3.64
N PHE A 73 -5.71 7.45 4.68
CA PHE A 73 -6.21 7.51 6.05
C PHE A 73 -6.41 8.94 6.53
N LEU A 74 -5.52 9.87 6.16
CA LEU A 74 -5.67 11.27 6.53
C LEU A 74 -6.88 11.93 5.85
N ILE A 75 -7.10 11.69 4.56
CA ILE A 75 -8.17 12.35 3.79
C ILE A 75 -9.55 11.77 4.13
N ASN A 76 -9.63 10.49 4.52
CA ASN A 76 -10.88 9.82 4.87
C ASN A 76 -11.21 9.90 6.38
N MET A 77 -10.45 10.67 7.16
CA MET A 77 -10.66 10.89 8.59
C MET A 77 -11.78 11.90 8.86
#